data_AF-X0T8A7-F1
#
_entry.id   AF-X0T8A7-F1
#
_cell.length_a   1.000
_cell.length_b   1.000
_cell.length_c   1.000
_cell.angle_alpha   90.00
_cell.angle_beta   90.00
_cell.angle_gamma   90.00
#
_symmetry.space_group_name_H-M   'P 1'
#
loop_
_entity.id
_entity.type
_entity.pdbx_description
1 polymer ?
#
loop_
_entity_poly.entity_id
_entity_poly.type
_entity_poly.pdbx_seq_one_letter_code
_entity_poly.pdbx_strand_id
1 'polypeptide(L)'
;SLRVSANYASSTDFVRRNSFDPREVTQSIDSDGGLNRRFDFGTLSFSANRRQFLSDDRVEMTLPSLNLSLSPITIFKAPSNRAHIWNNITWTGGANYTRRVSDKPEQPDSSFSQSLADQSTVGGGFNMGLTLGNLSWRSNVNLSQQATLGVPIVPEVPDPSSSQMEKDAYYATLWADELGVTPAELLRQDLTRSEITWSTSLGYQQRLVGSTTLTPALRISGNSLRSDEIPEASSYVAGPRRLSFGAGLKSDIYGFFPGFGSFEQIRHKLTPTFDYAYTPEVTPTQLQQVVFGSRALQPRNELRIGLTQTFEAKLKEPEDTTATGPTQPDTATGPRRQETGQKVNLLSLRTSSVTYDFVEADSTGNWVDGFTTTRLSNQISSDYLRGLSVSLDHELFDEVDTGEGTERKLDPHLSQVNFSLSMGSRTALFSWLGGLLG
;
A
#
# COMPACT_ATOMS: atom_id res chain seq x y z
N SER A 1 -7.61 20.04 17.59
CA SER A 1 -6.39 20.48 18.28
C SER A 1 -5.50 21.19 17.28
N LEU A 2 -4.78 22.22 17.74
CA LEU A 2 -3.82 23.00 16.94
C LEU A 2 -2.44 22.81 17.58
N ARG A 3 -1.42 22.50 16.77
CA ARG A 3 -0.02 22.43 17.19
C ARG A 3 0.82 23.25 16.22
N VAL A 4 1.65 24.14 16.74
CA VAL A 4 2.54 25.00 15.95
C VAL A 4 3.92 25.00 16.62
N SER A 5 4.96 24.64 15.88
CA SER A 5 6.37 24.82 16.26
C SER A 5 7.13 25.43 15.09
N ALA A 6 7.50 26.70 15.20
CA ALA A 6 8.21 27.42 14.15
C ALA A 6 9.59 27.85 14.67
N ASN A 7 10.65 27.40 13.99
CA ASN A 7 12.01 27.86 14.20
C ASN A 7 12.50 28.50 12.90
N TYR A 8 12.93 29.76 12.96
CA TYR A 8 13.33 30.54 11.79
C TYR A 8 14.71 31.16 12.03
N ALA A 9 15.65 30.97 11.10
CA ALA A 9 16.90 31.72 11.06
C ALA A 9 16.99 32.44 9.70
N SER A 10 17.24 33.75 9.74
CA SER A 10 17.20 34.63 8.57
C SER A 10 18.45 34.56 7.68
N SER A 11 19.53 33.92 8.13
CA SER A 11 20.79 33.85 7.38
C SER A 11 21.66 32.69 7.86
N THR A 12 21.96 31.74 6.98
CA THR A 12 22.92 30.65 7.22
C THR A 12 24.35 31.20 7.41
N ASP A 13 24.65 32.33 6.77
CA ASP A 13 25.88 33.09 6.91
C ASP A 13 26.10 33.69 8.30
N PHE A 14 25.04 34.12 8.99
CA PHE A 14 25.13 34.64 10.36
C PHE A 14 25.51 33.52 11.36
N VAL A 15 24.97 32.32 11.17
CA VAL A 15 25.29 31.14 12.01
C VAL A 15 26.68 30.59 11.69
N ARG A 16 27.04 30.47 10.39
CA ARG A 16 28.38 30.01 9.96
C ARG A 16 29.51 30.93 10.43
N ARG A 17 29.29 32.25 10.50
CA ARG A 17 30.31 33.23 10.93
C ARG A 17 30.43 33.39 12.45
N ASN A 18 29.40 33.00 13.20
CA ASN A 18 29.33 33.23 14.66
C ASN A 18 29.34 31.95 15.51
N SER A 19 29.24 30.76 14.89
CA SER A 19 29.37 29.48 15.58
C SER A 19 30.79 28.92 15.48
N PHE A 20 31.40 28.64 16.64
CA PHE A 20 32.70 27.98 16.75
C PHE A 20 32.59 26.47 16.99
N ASP A 21 31.36 25.91 16.94
CA ASP A 21 31.10 24.47 17.10
C ASP A 21 30.81 23.82 15.72
N PRO A 22 31.68 22.92 15.21
CA PRO A 22 31.47 22.25 13.92
C PRO A 22 30.21 21.39 13.86
N ARG A 23 29.56 21.10 14.99
CA ARG A 23 28.28 20.37 15.05
C ARG A 23 27.05 21.26 14.81
N GLU A 24 27.15 22.58 14.97
CA GLU A 24 26.05 23.51 14.68
C GLU A 24 25.91 23.79 13.17
N VAL A 25 27.03 23.74 12.42
CA VAL A 25 27.09 23.96 10.97
C VAL A 25 26.39 22.86 10.16
N THR A 26 26.19 21.67 10.75
CA THR A 26 25.50 20.52 10.11
C THR A 26 24.04 20.36 10.54
N GLN A 27 23.50 21.27 11.36
CA GLN A 27 22.12 21.17 11.83
C GLN A 27 21.12 21.53 10.74
N SER A 28 19.91 20.99 10.83
CA SER A 28 18.77 21.43 10.03
C SER A 28 17.82 22.26 10.89
N ILE A 29 17.24 23.29 10.31
CA ILE A 29 16.18 24.08 10.95
C ILE A 29 14.84 23.51 10.50
N ASP A 30 14.14 22.92 11.45
CA ASP A 30 12.83 22.33 11.22
C ASP A 30 11.72 23.27 11.73
N SER A 31 10.74 23.51 10.87
CA SER A 31 9.49 24.20 11.16
C SER A 31 8.33 23.27 10.84
N ASP A 32 7.39 23.13 11.76
CA ASP A 32 6.21 22.29 11.60
C ASP A 32 4.94 22.98 12.14
N GLY A 33 3.84 22.79 11.43
CA GLY A 33 2.54 23.30 11.83
C GLY A 33 1.46 22.31 11.46
N GLY A 34 0.44 22.18 12.30
CA GLY A 34 -0.65 21.26 12.06
C GLY A 34 -1.95 21.65 12.74
N LEU A 35 -3.04 21.50 12.00
CA LEU A 35 -4.40 21.66 12.48
C LEU A 35 -5.14 20.33 12.30
N ASN A 36 -5.71 19.80 13.38
CA ASN A 36 -6.63 18.67 13.30
C ASN A 36 -8.02 19.08 13.78
N ARG A 37 -9.02 18.94 12.92
CA ARG A 37 -10.42 19.25 13.24
C ARG A 37 -11.28 18.02 13.04
N ARG A 38 -11.98 17.63 14.10
CA ARG A 38 -13.02 16.60 14.07
C ARG A 38 -14.37 17.28 13.80
N PHE A 39 -15.07 16.76 12.80
CA PHE A 39 -16.45 17.06 12.48
C PHE A 39 -17.31 15.83 12.82
N ASP A 40 -18.63 15.99 12.81
CA ASP A 40 -19.55 14.87 13.04
C ASP A 40 -19.49 13.82 11.93
N PHE A 41 -19.13 14.24 10.71
CA PHE A 41 -19.01 13.37 9.54
C PHE A 41 -17.59 12.80 9.34
N GLY A 42 -16.58 13.23 10.09
CA GLY A 42 -15.21 12.82 9.83
C GLY A 42 -14.13 13.66 10.51
N THR A 43 -12.88 13.40 10.17
CA THR A 43 -11.71 14.16 10.66
C THR A 43 -10.94 14.74 9.51
N LEU A 44 -10.59 16.02 9.61
CA LEU A 44 -9.72 16.72 8.68
C LEU A 44 -8.44 17.12 9.41
N SER A 45 -7.31 16.64 8.92
CA SER A 45 -5.98 17.06 9.35
C SER A 45 -5.28 17.82 8.23
N PHE A 46 -4.72 18.97 8.58
CA PHE A 46 -3.82 19.76 7.77
C PHE A 46 -2.46 19.80 8.49
N SER A 47 -1.37 19.61 7.75
CA SER A 47 -0.03 19.84 8.26
C SER A 47 0.87 20.46 7.21
N ALA A 48 1.90 21.13 7.71
CA ALA A 48 2.95 21.77 6.96
C ALA A 48 4.27 21.44 7.66
N ASN A 49 5.31 21.13 6.90
CA ASN A 49 6.65 20.99 7.42
C ASN A 49 7.63 21.63 6.45
N ARG A 50 8.62 22.35 6.98
CA ARG A 50 9.73 22.92 6.23
C ARG A 50 11.02 22.57 6.97
N ARG A 51 11.96 21.98 6.27
CA ARG A 51 13.29 21.62 6.74
C ARG A 51 14.32 22.34 5.91
N GLN A 52 15.19 23.11 6.56
CA GLN A 52 16.27 23.82 5.90
C GLN A 52 17.60 23.25 6.36
N PHE A 53 18.42 22.80 5.42
CA PHE A 53 19.75 22.26 5.69
C PHE A 53 20.77 23.40 5.68
N LEU A 54 21.60 23.49 6.73
CA LEU A 54 22.61 24.54 6.84
C LEU A 54 23.92 24.18 6.11
N SER A 55 24.11 22.91 5.73
CA SER A 55 25.33 22.41 5.09
C SER A 55 25.37 22.62 3.57
N ASP A 56 24.22 22.51 2.90
CA ASP A 56 24.11 22.50 1.43
C ASP A 56 23.04 23.49 0.91
N ASP A 57 22.54 24.37 1.79
CA ASP A 57 21.53 25.40 1.50
C ASP A 57 20.24 24.86 0.85
N ARG A 58 19.97 23.55 0.97
CA ARG A 58 18.75 22.91 0.50
C ARG A 58 17.57 23.20 1.42
N VAL A 59 16.40 23.46 0.85
CA VAL A 59 15.14 23.58 1.58
C VAL A 59 14.17 22.52 1.09
N GLU A 60 13.66 21.71 2.01
CA GLU A 60 12.59 20.76 1.74
C GLU A 60 11.31 21.25 2.42
N MET A 61 10.21 21.34 1.66
CA MET A 61 8.94 21.80 2.18
C MET A 61 7.82 20.82 1.79
N THR A 62 7.12 20.30 2.78
CA THR A 62 5.85 19.60 2.61
C THR A 62 4.72 20.54 3.00
N LEU A 63 4.09 21.19 2.01
CA LEU A 63 2.95 22.08 2.22
C LEU A 63 2.09 22.19 0.93
N PRO A 64 0.76 21.96 1.02
CA PRO A 64 0.04 21.43 2.17
C PRO A 64 0.11 19.90 2.23
N SER A 65 -0.01 19.34 3.44
CA SER A 65 -0.40 17.96 3.67
C SER A 65 -1.81 17.94 4.25
N LEU A 66 -2.75 17.37 3.53
CA LEU A 66 -4.17 17.30 3.86
C LEU A 66 -4.58 15.84 3.94
N ASN A 67 -5.35 15.49 4.96
CA ASN A 67 -5.97 14.18 5.09
C ASN A 67 -7.37 14.32 5.68
N LEU A 68 -8.36 13.82 4.96
CA LEU A 68 -9.76 13.76 5.31
C LEU A 68 -10.14 12.28 5.45
N SER A 69 -10.75 11.92 6.57
CA SER A 69 -11.32 10.60 6.78
C SER A 69 -12.78 10.74 7.17
N LEU A 70 -13.67 10.12 6.39
CA LEU A 70 -15.10 10.11 6.69
C LEU A 70 -15.39 9.03 7.74
N SER A 71 -16.13 9.40 8.78
CA SER A 71 -16.75 8.40 9.66
C SER A 71 -17.82 7.63 8.86
N PRO A 72 -18.09 6.35 9.17
CA PRO A 72 -19.15 5.62 8.49
C PRO A 72 -20.51 6.33 8.60
N ILE A 73 -21.08 6.73 7.46
CA ILE A 73 -22.40 7.37 7.39
C ILE A 73 -23.40 6.33 6.92
N THR A 74 -24.34 5.95 7.79
CA THR A 74 -25.45 5.07 7.40
C THR A 74 -26.64 5.87 6.91
N ILE A 75 -27.01 5.66 5.65
CA ILE A 75 -28.14 6.28 4.97
C ILE A 75 -29.35 5.35 5.09
N PHE A 76 -30.54 5.93 5.27
CA PHE A 76 -31.81 5.21 5.46
C PHE A 76 -31.70 4.17 6.59
N LYS A 77 -31.35 4.61 7.80
CA LYS A 77 -31.22 3.73 8.96
C LYS A 77 -32.54 2.99 9.23
N ALA A 78 -32.48 1.67 9.26
CA ALA A 78 -33.62 0.82 9.63
C ALA A 78 -33.15 -0.25 10.62
N PRO A 79 -33.96 -0.58 11.66
CA PRO A 79 -33.63 -1.68 12.55
C PRO A 79 -33.58 -3.01 11.78
N SER A 80 -32.86 -4.00 12.30
CA SER A 80 -32.61 -5.27 11.61
C SER A 80 -33.88 -6.01 11.17
N ASN A 81 -35.00 -5.84 11.89
CA ASN A 81 -36.30 -6.45 11.56
C ASN A 81 -37.05 -5.76 10.41
N ARG A 82 -36.57 -4.60 9.93
CA ARG A 82 -37.09 -3.89 8.75
C ARG A 82 -35.99 -3.64 7.72
N ALA A 83 -34.89 -4.39 7.77
CA ALA A 83 -33.80 -4.27 6.82
C ALA A 83 -34.27 -4.72 5.43
N HIS A 84 -34.01 -3.90 4.42
CA HIS A 84 -34.36 -4.11 3.02
C HIS A 84 -33.17 -3.72 2.14
N ILE A 85 -33.24 -4.08 0.85
CA ILE A 85 -32.17 -3.83 -0.12
C ILE A 85 -31.93 -2.34 -0.45
N TRP A 86 -32.70 -1.41 0.12
CA TRP A 86 -32.55 0.03 -0.10
C TRP A 86 -32.21 0.79 1.19
N ASN A 87 -32.03 0.09 2.31
CA ASN A 87 -31.77 0.72 3.60
C ASN A 87 -30.46 0.22 4.23
N ASN A 88 -30.00 0.92 5.27
CA ASN A 88 -28.71 0.64 5.92
C ASN A 88 -27.50 0.68 4.98
N ILE A 89 -27.54 1.55 3.96
CA ILE A 89 -26.39 1.80 3.09
C ILE A 89 -25.33 2.50 3.92
N THR A 90 -24.15 1.91 4.08
CA THR A 90 -23.05 2.51 4.81
C THR A 90 -22.04 3.08 3.82
N TRP A 91 -21.84 4.39 3.89
CA TRP A 91 -20.86 5.13 3.11
C TRP A 91 -19.62 5.41 3.95
N THR A 92 -18.46 5.09 3.39
CA THR A 92 -17.15 5.41 3.95
C THR A 92 -16.28 6.04 2.87
N GLY A 93 -15.26 6.77 3.28
CA GLY A 93 -14.32 7.35 2.34
C GLY A 93 -13.23 8.13 3.00
N GLY A 94 -12.29 8.57 2.18
CA GLY A 94 -11.16 9.39 2.60
C GLY A 94 -10.57 10.11 1.41
N ALA A 95 -9.85 11.17 1.71
CA ALA A 95 -9.06 11.89 0.72
C ALA A 95 -7.75 12.31 1.37
N ASN A 96 -6.65 12.19 0.63
CA ASN A 96 -5.37 12.72 1.04
C ASN A 96 -4.79 13.57 -0.09
N TYR A 97 -4.03 14.58 0.27
CA TYR A 97 -3.29 15.40 -0.67
C TYR A 97 -2.00 15.84 -0.01
N THR A 98 -0.89 15.77 -0.70
CA THR A 98 0.40 16.20 -0.18
C THR A 98 1.19 16.79 -1.33
N ARG A 99 1.71 18.00 -1.12
CA ARG A 99 2.71 18.60 -2.00
C ARG A 99 4.03 18.69 -1.27
N ARG A 100 5.09 18.20 -1.90
CA ARG A 100 6.48 18.32 -1.46
C ARG A 100 7.26 19.10 -2.50
N VAL A 101 8.06 20.03 -2.04
CA VAL A 101 8.99 20.80 -2.86
C VAL A 101 10.39 20.65 -2.27
N SER A 102 11.38 20.48 -3.12
CA SER A 102 12.79 20.51 -2.76
C SER A 102 13.42 21.64 -3.57
N ASP A 103 13.78 22.70 -2.86
CA ASP A 103 14.52 23.84 -3.41
C ASP A 103 16.01 23.61 -3.15
N LYS A 104 16.81 23.73 -4.19
CA LYS A 104 18.26 23.53 -4.18
C LYS A 104 18.96 24.84 -4.59
N PRO A 105 20.27 24.97 -4.34
CA PRO A 105 21.02 26.14 -4.76
C PRO A 105 20.89 26.41 -6.27
N GLU A 106 20.77 27.68 -6.62
CA GLU A 106 20.64 28.10 -8.00
C GLU A 106 21.86 27.71 -8.83
N GLN A 107 21.60 27.20 -10.04
CA GLN A 107 22.64 26.75 -10.97
C GLN A 107 22.83 27.77 -12.10
N PRO A 108 24.06 27.96 -12.60
CA PRO A 108 24.28 28.68 -13.84
C PRO A 108 23.68 27.92 -15.03
N ASP A 109 23.03 28.63 -15.95
CA ASP A 109 22.39 28.06 -17.13
C ASP A 109 23.37 27.25 -18.01
N SER A 110 24.63 27.71 -18.12
CA SER A 110 25.68 27.05 -18.90
C SER A 110 26.07 25.66 -18.39
N SER A 111 25.68 25.32 -17.16
CA SER A 111 26.02 24.05 -16.50
C SER A 111 24.81 23.42 -15.81
N PHE A 112 23.59 23.73 -16.27
CA PHE A 112 22.36 23.24 -15.66
C PHE A 112 22.26 21.71 -15.70
N SER A 113 21.96 21.12 -14.55
CA SER A 113 21.62 19.71 -14.43
C SER A 113 20.24 19.54 -13.81
N GLN A 114 19.35 18.81 -14.50
CA GLN A 114 18.00 18.49 -14.00
C GLN A 114 18.03 17.73 -12.66
N SER A 115 19.06 16.93 -12.38
CA SER A 115 19.17 16.20 -11.11
C SER A 115 19.42 17.12 -9.90
N LEU A 116 20.01 18.29 -10.15
CA LEU A 116 20.31 19.32 -9.16
C LEU A 116 19.27 20.45 -9.17
N ALA A 117 18.28 20.39 -10.07
CA ALA A 117 17.21 21.37 -10.13
C ALA A 117 16.18 21.17 -9.01
N ASP A 118 15.36 22.19 -8.83
CA ASP A 118 14.23 22.20 -7.92
C ASP A 118 13.19 21.16 -8.37
N GLN A 119 12.62 20.47 -7.39
CA GLN A 119 11.66 19.39 -7.65
C GLN A 119 10.38 19.59 -6.87
N SER A 120 9.23 19.41 -7.52
CA SER A 120 7.92 19.39 -6.88
C SER A 120 7.24 18.05 -7.11
N THR A 121 6.89 17.36 -6.04
CA THR A 121 6.09 16.13 -6.07
C THR A 121 4.74 16.37 -5.43
N VAL A 122 3.66 16.07 -6.15
CA VAL A 122 2.29 16.11 -5.64
C VAL A 122 1.73 14.70 -5.63
N GLY A 123 1.21 14.28 -4.48
CA GLY A 123 0.49 13.03 -4.32
C GLY A 123 -0.92 13.31 -3.81
N GLY A 124 -1.93 12.72 -4.44
CA GLY A 124 -3.31 12.80 -4.02
C GLY A 124 -3.98 11.43 -4.06
N GLY A 125 -4.92 11.20 -3.15
CA GLY A 125 -5.70 9.98 -3.11
C GLY A 125 -7.13 10.30 -2.71
N PHE A 126 -8.08 9.60 -3.31
CA PHE A 126 -9.47 9.60 -2.90
C PHE A 126 -9.96 8.16 -2.89
N ASN A 127 -10.59 7.75 -1.80
CA ASN A 127 -11.21 6.43 -1.69
C ASN A 127 -12.65 6.57 -1.21
N MET A 128 -13.51 5.71 -1.76
CA MET A 128 -14.92 5.62 -1.42
C MET A 128 -15.31 4.15 -1.26
N GLY A 129 -16.11 3.86 -0.25
CA GLY A 129 -16.73 2.57 -0.02
C GLY A 129 -18.22 2.73 0.25
N LEU A 130 -19.05 1.94 -0.40
CA LEU A 130 -20.47 1.82 -0.15
C LEU A 130 -20.77 0.35 0.13
N THR A 131 -21.41 0.06 1.26
CA THR A 131 -21.85 -1.30 1.59
C THR A 131 -23.35 -1.32 1.84
N LEU A 132 -23.99 -2.38 1.34
CA LEU A 132 -25.42 -2.62 1.45
C LEU A 132 -25.64 -4.12 1.61
N GLY A 133 -25.82 -4.57 2.86
CA GLY A 133 -25.84 -5.99 3.18
C GLY A 133 -24.54 -6.67 2.72
N ASN A 134 -24.67 -7.62 1.79
CA ASN A 134 -23.54 -8.36 1.23
C ASN A 134 -22.96 -7.73 -0.05
N LEU A 135 -23.56 -6.66 -0.56
CA LEU A 135 -23.05 -5.89 -1.69
C LEU A 135 -22.03 -4.86 -1.19
N SER A 136 -20.93 -4.74 -1.91
CA SER A 136 -19.92 -3.72 -1.69
C SER A 136 -19.53 -3.06 -3.00
N TRP A 137 -19.46 -1.74 -3.01
CA TRP A 137 -18.90 -0.93 -4.08
C TRP A 137 -17.73 -0.14 -3.51
N ARG A 138 -16.57 -0.21 -4.14
CA ARG A 138 -15.39 0.56 -3.78
C ARG A 138 -14.91 1.34 -5.00
N SER A 139 -14.44 2.55 -4.77
CA SER A 139 -13.78 3.35 -5.80
C SER A 139 -12.56 4.02 -5.21
N ASN A 140 -11.47 4.07 -5.97
CA ASN A 140 -10.25 4.75 -5.61
C ASN A 140 -9.73 5.55 -6.80
N VAL A 141 -9.17 6.71 -6.52
CA VAL A 141 -8.47 7.58 -7.47
C VAL A 141 -7.16 7.98 -6.82
N ASN A 142 -6.06 7.86 -7.53
CA ASN A 142 -4.75 8.34 -7.10
C ASN A 142 -4.21 9.31 -8.14
N LEU A 143 -3.65 10.42 -7.66
CA LEU A 143 -2.93 11.42 -8.43
C LEU A 143 -1.46 11.35 -8.03
N SER A 144 -0.57 11.26 -9.00
CA SER A 144 0.88 11.38 -8.81
C SER A 144 1.43 12.34 -9.83
N GLN A 145 2.05 13.42 -9.38
CA GLN A 145 2.69 14.39 -10.25
C GLN A 145 4.11 14.65 -9.78
N GLN A 146 5.03 14.71 -10.72
CA GLN A 146 6.41 15.10 -10.54
C GLN A 146 6.70 16.26 -11.48
N ALA A 147 7.37 17.28 -10.99
CA ALA A 147 7.80 18.41 -11.78
C ALA A 147 9.25 18.77 -11.47
N THR A 148 10.04 18.98 -12.52
CA THR A 148 11.35 19.63 -12.43
C THR A 148 11.13 21.10 -12.74
N LEU A 149 11.45 21.97 -11.79
CA LEU A 149 11.13 23.40 -11.90
C LEU A 149 12.29 24.17 -12.52
N GLY A 150 11.97 25.25 -13.22
CA GLY A 150 12.95 26.23 -13.68
C GLY A 150 13.98 25.68 -14.68
N VAL A 151 13.57 24.76 -15.56
CA VAL A 151 14.45 24.18 -16.58
C VAL A 151 14.74 25.22 -17.67
N PRO A 152 16.02 25.58 -17.93
CA PRO A 152 16.39 26.47 -19.01
C PRO A 152 15.97 25.88 -20.37
N ILE A 153 15.36 26.73 -21.19
CA ILE A 153 14.95 26.46 -22.55
C ILE A 153 15.98 27.12 -23.46
N VAL A 154 16.54 26.34 -24.37
CA VAL A 154 17.28 26.92 -25.48
C VAL A 154 16.24 27.37 -26.51
N PRO A 155 16.17 28.66 -26.85
CA PRO A 155 15.17 29.14 -27.78
C PRO A 155 15.52 28.57 -29.17
N GLU A 156 14.60 27.80 -29.76
CA GLU A 156 14.79 27.24 -31.09
C GLU A 156 14.66 28.35 -32.14
N VAL A 157 15.46 28.30 -33.21
CA VAL A 157 15.39 29.31 -34.29
C VAL A 157 13.97 29.27 -34.87
N PRO A 158 13.22 30.39 -34.84
CA PRO A 158 11.84 30.40 -35.30
C PRO A 158 11.76 30.02 -36.78
N ASP A 159 10.84 29.13 -37.13
CA ASP A 159 10.53 28.82 -38.52
C ASP A 159 10.16 30.14 -39.25
N PRO A 160 10.58 30.38 -40.50
CA PRO A 160 10.16 31.55 -41.27
C PRO A 160 8.63 31.75 -41.35
N SER A 161 7.82 30.72 -41.15
CA SER A 161 6.36 30.75 -41.08
C SER A 161 5.77 31.08 -39.70
N SER A 162 6.59 31.15 -38.64
CA SER A 162 6.15 31.51 -37.29
C SER A 162 5.58 32.93 -37.20
N SER A 163 4.74 33.14 -36.20
CA SER A 163 4.09 34.44 -35.96
C SER A 163 5.12 35.52 -35.62
N GLN A 164 4.81 36.79 -35.91
CA GLN A 164 5.71 37.90 -35.59
C GLN A 164 6.03 37.96 -34.08
N MET A 165 5.06 37.61 -33.23
CA MET A 165 5.22 37.58 -31.78
C MET A 165 6.24 36.52 -31.31
N GLU A 166 6.27 35.34 -31.94
CA GLU A 166 7.26 34.28 -31.64
C GLU A 166 8.66 34.68 -32.10
N LYS A 167 8.77 35.30 -33.29
CA LYS A 167 10.04 35.84 -33.79
C LYS A 167 10.58 36.91 -32.85
N ASP A 168 9.74 37.88 -32.48
CA ASP A 168 10.11 38.98 -31.59
C ASP A 168 10.56 38.46 -30.20
N ALA A 169 9.94 37.39 -29.68
CA ALA A 169 10.35 36.74 -28.43
C ALA A 169 11.73 36.05 -28.52
N TYR A 170 11.98 35.28 -29.60
CA TYR A 170 13.29 34.67 -29.84
C TYR A 170 14.39 35.74 -29.95
N TYR A 171 14.12 36.77 -30.73
CA TYR A 171 15.05 37.86 -30.95
C TYR A 171 15.31 38.69 -29.70
N ALA A 172 14.30 38.94 -28.86
CA ALA A 172 14.47 39.55 -27.54
C ALA A 172 15.43 38.77 -26.63
N THR A 173 15.53 37.44 -26.78
CA THR A 173 16.48 36.62 -26.01
C THR A 173 17.92 36.76 -26.51
N LEU A 174 18.13 37.01 -27.81
CA LEU A 174 19.46 37.22 -28.38
C LEU A 174 20.06 38.58 -28.01
N TRP A 175 19.23 39.60 -27.78
CA TRP A 175 19.66 40.96 -27.38
C TRP A 175 19.45 41.27 -25.90
N ALA A 176 19.17 40.26 -25.08
CA ALA A 176 18.94 40.44 -23.65
C ALA A 176 20.15 41.11 -22.95
N ASP A 177 21.38 40.74 -23.34
CA ASP A 177 22.62 41.39 -22.89
C ASP A 177 22.68 42.89 -23.21
N GLU A 178 22.11 43.33 -24.34
CA GLU A 178 22.08 44.73 -24.77
C GLU A 178 20.98 45.54 -24.06
N LEU A 179 19.95 44.85 -23.54
CA LEU A 179 18.86 45.41 -22.74
C LEU A 179 19.14 45.37 -21.22
N GLY A 180 20.28 44.83 -20.79
CA GLY A 180 20.61 44.65 -19.37
C GLY A 180 19.69 43.67 -18.64
N VAL A 181 19.01 42.80 -19.39
CA VAL A 181 18.18 41.71 -18.89
C VAL A 181 18.98 40.43 -19.07
N THR A 182 19.14 39.61 -18.04
CA THR A 182 19.81 38.31 -18.21
C THR A 182 18.91 37.41 -19.08
N PRO A 183 19.36 36.92 -20.26
CA PRO A 183 18.52 36.07 -21.14
C PRO A 183 18.00 34.80 -20.43
N ALA A 184 18.73 34.37 -19.40
CA ALA A 184 18.44 33.26 -18.50
C ALA A 184 17.06 33.30 -17.81
N GLU A 185 16.56 34.49 -17.47
CA GLU A 185 15.32 34.63 -16.68
C GLU A 185 14.05 34.51 -17.53
N LEU A 186 14.14 34.75 -18.85
CA LEU A 186 12.98 34.75 -19.77
C LEU A 186 12.67 33.37 -20.36
N LEU A 187 13.56 32.40 -20.21
CA LEU A 187 13.48 31.10 -20.89
C LEU A 187 13.58 29.93 -19.92
N ARG A 188 12.82 29.94 -18.82
CA ARG A 188 12.69 28.76 -17.95
C ARG A 188 11.28 28.21 -18.01
N GLN A 189 11.15 26.89 -18.09
CA GLN A 189 9.87 26.18 -17.96
C GLN A 189 9.94 25.10 -16.91
N ASP A 190 8.79 24.80 -16.32
CA ASP A 190 8.63 23.64 -15.47
C ASP A 190 8.28 22.43 -16.35
N LEU A 191 9.04 21.34 -16.21
CA LEU A 191 8.72 20.08 -16.87
C LEU A 191 7.90 19.22 -15.92
N THR A 192 6.61 19.08 -16.20
CA THR A 192 5.67 18.34 -15.35
C THR A 192 5.23 17.04 -16.01
N ARG A 193 5.19 15.97 -15.22
CA ARG A 193 4.51 14.71 -15.53
C ARG A 193 3.46 14.41 -14.46
N SER A 194 2.21 14.26 -14.86
CA SER A 194 1.08 13.99 -13.97
C SER A 194 0.30 12.76 -14.43
N GLU A 195 0.12 11.81 -13.52
CA GLU A 195 -0.64 10.59 -13.74
C GLU A 195 -1.82 10.52 -12.77
N ILE A 196 -3.00 10.20 -13.31
CA ILE A 196 -4.20 9.88 -12.54
C ILE A 196 -4.51 8.41 -12.80
N THR A 197 -4.52 7.59 -11.75
CA THR A 197 -5.01 6.21 -11.81
C THR A 197 -6.31 6.09 -11.05
N TRP A 198 -7.25 5.29 -11.55
CA TRP A 198 -8.50 5.05 -10.85
C TRP A 198 -8.93 3.60 -10.98
N SER A 199 -9.64 3.10 -9.96
CA SER A 199 -10.36 1.85 -10.09
C SER A 199 -11.65 1.84 -9.30
N THR A 200 -12.65 1.15 -9.84
CA THR A 200 -13.96 0.95 -9.25
C THR A 200 -14.23 -0.54 -9.23
N SER A 201 -14.65 -1.08 -8.08
CA SER A 201 -15.00 -2.49 -7.93
C SER A 201 -16.35 -2.68 -7.29
N LEU A 202 -17.12 -3.61 -7.81
CA LEU A 202 -18.38 -4.08 -7.27
C LEU A 202 -18.20 -5.54 -6.86
N GLY A 203 -18.63 -5.92 -5.67
CA GLY A 203 -18.53 -7.30 -5.19
C GLY A 203 -19.74 -7.68 -4.35
N TYR A 204 -20.17 -8.93 -4.45
CA TYR A 204 -21.30 -9.47 -3.69
C TYR A 204 -20.90 -10.74 -2.96
N GLN A 205 -20.98 -10.76 -1.63
CA GLN A 205 -20.62 -11.94 -0.84
C GLN A 205 -21.82 -12.89 -0.69
N GLN A 206 -21.78 -14.02 -1.37
CA GLN A 206 -22.77 -15.09 -1.23
C GLN A 206 -22.27 -16.14 -0.25
N ARG A 207 -22.99 -16.36 0.85
CA ARG A 207 -22.73 -17.52 1.73
C ARG A 207 -23.27 -18.77 1.05
N LEU A 208 -22.42 -19.78 0.92
CA LEU A 208 -22.77 -21.11 0.44
C LEU A 208 -23.04 -22.02 1.65
N VAL A 209 -22.60 -23.27 1.58
CA VAL A 209 -22.76 -24.25 2.66
C VAL A 209 -21.67 -24.06 3.72
N GLY A 210 -22.08 -24.10 4.99
CA GLY A 210 -21.19 -23.95 6.14
C GLY A 210 -20.57 -22.56 6.23
N SER A 211 -19.25 -22.54 6.38
CA SER A 211 -18.40 -21.34 6.43
C SER A 211 -17.94 -20.86 5.03
N THR A 212 -18.40 -21.52 3.97
CA THR A 212 -17.94 -21.24 2.60
C THR A 212 -18.64 -20.00 2.05
N THR A 213 -17.86 -19.09 1.46
CA THR A 213 -18.35 -17.86 0.82
C THR A 213 -17.79 -17.73 -0.58
N LEU A 214 -18.66 -17.45 -1.55
CA LEU A 214 -18.32 -17.07 -2.92
C LEU A 214 -18.55 -15.57 -3.09
N THR A 215 -17.57 -14.86 -3.64
CA THR A 215 -17.62 -13.41 -3.84
C THR A 215 -17.33 -13.09 -5.30
N PRO A 216 -18.34 -13.13 -6.20
CA PRO A 216 -18.21 -12.52 -7.52
C PRO A 216 -17.83 -11.05 -7.39
N ALA A 217 -16.93 -10.61 -8.26
CA ALA A 217 -16.44 -9.25 -8.30
C ALA A 217 -16.27 -8.77 -9.76
N LEU A 218 -16.57 -7.49 -9.97
CA LEU A 218 -16.31 -6.75 -11.20
C LEU A 218 -15.40 -5.58 -10.84
N ARG A 219 -14.31 -5.39 -11.57
CA ARG A 219 -13.42 -4.24 -11.42
C ARG A 219 -13.23 -3.55 -12.76
N ILE A 220 -13.27 -2.23 -12.74
CA ILE A 220 -12.90 -1.37 -13.86
C ILE A 220 -11.77 -0.47 -13.39
N SER A 221 -10.71 -0.35 -14.17
CA SER A 221 -9.60 0.55 -13.88
C SER A 221 -9.13 1.28 -15.12
N GLY A 222 -8.50 2.43 -14.93
CA GLY A 222 -7.85 3.17 -16.00
C GLY A 222 -6.79 4.10 -15.45
N ASN A 223 -6.01 4.67 -16.36
CA ASN A 223 -5.06 5.73 -16.06
C ASN A 223 -5.24 6.90 -17.03
N SER A 224 -4.66 8.04 -16.69
CA SER A 224 -4.59 9.23 -17.54
C SER A 224 -3.26 9.92 -17.30
N LEU A 225 -2.59 10.32 -18.37
CA LEU A 225 -1.26 10.91 -18.32
C LEU A 225 -1.30 12.29 -18.97
N ARG A 226 -0.67 13.26 -18.30
CA ARG A 226 -0.22 14.52 -18.87
C ARG A 226 1.29 14.59 -18.70
N SER A 227 2.03 15.01 -19.71
CA SER A 227 3.48 15.21 -19.65
C SER A 227 3.88 16.36 -20.56
N ASP A 228 4.67 17.30 -20.05
CA ASP A 228 5.23 18.38 -20.87
C ASP A 228 6.40 17.87 -21.76
N GLU A 229 6.94 16.68 -21.47
CA GLU A 229 7.99 16.01 -22.27
C GLU A 229 7.44 15.15 -23.44
N ILE A 230 6.13 14.88 -23.46
CA ILE A 230 5.48 14.07 -24.51
C ILE A 230 4.52 14.98 -25.26
N PRO A 231 4.83 15.38 -26.52
CA PRO A 231 4.00 16.33 -27.27
C PRO A 231 2.52 15.91 -27.34
N GLU A 232 2.26 14.62 -27.56
CA GLU A 232 0.92 14.03 -27.65
C GLU A 232 0.18 13.99 -26.30
N ALA A 233 0.87 14.21 -25.18
CA ALA A 233 0.31 14.21 -23.83
C ALA A 233 0.47 15.57 -23.11
N SER A 234 0.60 16.67 -23.85
CA SER A 234 0.60 18.03 -23.29
C SER A 234 -0.68 18.36 -22.49
N SER A 235 -1.77 17.65 -22.77
CA SER A 235 -2.99 17.59 -21.96
C SER A 235 -3.29 16.17 -21.49
N TYR A 236 -4.19 15.98 -20.53
CA TYR A 236 -4.52 14.65 -20.02
C TYR A 236 -5.08 13.75 -21.13
N VAL A 237 -4.32 12.71 -21.47
CA VAL A 237 -4.74 11.64 -22.36
C VAL A 237 -5.20 10.46 -21.49
N ALA A 238 -6.39 9.93 -21.75
CA ALA A 238 -6.88 8.74 -21.07
C ALA A 238 -6.26 7.47 -21.68
N GLY A 239 -5.64 6.65 -20.84
CA GLY A 239 -5.12 5.35 -21.25
C GLY A 239 -6.23 4.29 -21.42
N PRO A 240 -5.85 3.08 -21.85
CA PRO A 240 -6.80 1.98 -22.03
C PRO A 240 -7.53 1.63 -20.74
N ARG A 241 -8.84 1.45 -20.82
CA ARG A 241 -9.67 1.01 -19.69
C ARG A 241 -9.56 -0.51 -19.56
N ARG A 242 -9.25 -1.00 -18.37
CA ARG A 242 -9.18 -2.43 -18.06
C ARG A 242 -10.41 -2.87 -17.28
N LEU A 243 -11.06 -3.91 -17.77
CA LEU A 243 -12.18 -4.59 -17.14
C LEU A 243 -11.67 -5.90 -16.55
N SER A 244 -12.06 -6.26 -15.34
CA SER A 244 -11.68 -7.53 -14.73
C SER A 244 -12.89 -8.14 -14.05
N PHE A 245 -13.17 -9.40 -14.40
CA PHE A 245 -14.23 -10.20 -13.82
C PHE A 245 -13.58 -11.28 -12.96
N GLY A 246 -14.08 -11.48 -11.76
CA GLY A 246 -13.50 -12.48 -10.89
C GLY A 246 -14.47 -13.05 -9.89
N ALA A 247 -14.02 -14.09 -9.21
CA ALA A 247 -14.72 -14.68 -8.10
C ALA A 247 -13.73 -15.18 -7.06
N GLY A 248 -13.95 -14.78 -5.81
CA GLY A 248 -13.21 -15.28 -4.65
C GLY A 248 -14.01 -16.35 -3.92
N LEU A 249 -13.44 -17.53 -3.73
CA LEU A 249 -13.97 -18.59 -2.89
C LEU A 249 -13.13 -18.70 -1.62
N LYS A 250 -13.77 -18.63 -0.46
CA LYS A 250 -13.14 -18.88 0.84
C LYS A 250 -13.93 -19.92 1.60
N SER A 251 -13.25 -20.84 2.26
CA SER A 251 -13.90 -21.82 3.15
C SER A 251 -13.11 -21.95 4.44
N ASP A 252 -13.78 -22.24 5.56
CA ASP A 252 -13.14 -22.63 6.81
C ASP A 252 -13.45 -24.11 7.08
N ILE A 253 -12.45 -24.97 6.95
CA ILE A 253 -12.54 -26.41 7.20
C ILE A 253 -12.00 -26.69 8.60
N TYR A 254 -12.74 -27.48 9.39
CA TYR A 254 -12.38 -27.78 10.76
C TYR A 254 -12.11 -29.27 10.96
N GLY A 255 -11.00 -29.60 11.61
CA GLY A 255 -10.70 -30.92 12.16
C GLY A 255 -10.59 -30.83 13.68
N PHE A 256 -11.11 -31.84 14.38
CA PHE A 256 -10.98 -31.95 15.83
C PHE A 256 -10.20 -33.21 16.15
N PHE A 257 -9.13 -33.03 16.90
CA PHE A 257 -8.25 -34.09 17.35
C PHE A 257 -8.37 -34.23 18.87
N PRO A 258 -8.20 -35.45 19.43
CA PRO A 258 -8.12 -35.63 20.86
C PRO A 258 -7.00 -34.77 21.45
N GLY A 259 -7.21 -34.24 22.66
CA GLY A 259 -6.18 -33.49 23.35
C GLY A 259 -5.03 -34.38 23.84
N PHE A 260 -3.89 -33.76 24.11
CA PHE A 260 -2.72 -34.40 24.68
C PHE A 260 -2.18 -33.57 25.86
N GLY A 261 -1.71 -34.22 26.92
CA GLY A 261 -1.19 -33.55 28.11
C GLY A 261 -2.24 -32.69 28.82
N SER A 262 -1.94 -31.40 29.00
CA SER A 262 -2.83 -30.40 29.60
C SER A 262 -3.95 -29.91 28.68
N PHE A 263 -4.01 -30.42 27.44
CA PHE A 263 -5.06 -30.06 26.49
C PHE A 263 -6.15 -31.13 26.44
N GLU A 264 -7.40 -30.69 26.45
CA GLU A 264 -8.60 -31.54 26.37
C GLU A 264 -8.90 -31.90 24.92
N GLN A 265 -8.76 -30.93 24.01
CA GLN A 265 -9.05 -31.08 22.59
C GLN A 265 -8.20 -30.12 21.77
N ILE A 266 -7.77 -30.56 20.58
CA ILE A 266 -7.09 -29.71 19.61
C ILE A 266 -8.00 -29.51 18.40
N ARG A 267 -8.22 -28.26 18.02
CA ARG A 267 -8.95 -27.86 16.81
C ARG A 267 -7.96 -27.37 15.76
N HIS A 268 -7.99 -27.99 14.60
CA HIS A 268 -7.32 -27.49 13.40
C HIS A 268 -8.32 -26.78 12.51
N LYS A 269 -8.02 -25.54 12.14
CA LYS A 269 -8.74 -24.73 11.16
C LYS A 269 -7.87 -24.57 9.93
N LEU A 270 -8.34 -25.06 8.79
CA LEU A 270 -7.75 -24.87 7.46
C LEU A 270 -8.62 -23.89 6.67
N THR A 271 -8.05 -22.78 6.23
CA THR A 271 -8.72 -21.73 5.46
C THR A 271 -8.10 -21.62 4.07
N PRO A 272 -8.56 -22.40 3.08
CA PRO A 272 -8.18 -22.19 1.69
C PRO A 272 -8.89 -20.97 1.11
N THR A 273 -8.18 -20.26 0.23
CA THR A 273 -8.71 -19.16 -0.58
C THR A 273 -8.37 -19.39 -2.05
N PHE A 274 -9.36 -19.24 -2.93
CA PHE A 274 -9.18 -19.30 -4.37
C PHE A 274 -9.74 -18.01 -4.96
N ASP A 275 -8.90 -17.23 -5.63
CA ASP A 275 -9.30 -16.00 -6.30
C ASP A 275 -9.04 -16.15 -7.79
N TYR A 276 -10.12 -16.20 -8.57
CA TYR A 276 -10.07 -16.23 -10.03
C TYR A 276 -10.31 -14.83 -10.58
N ALA A 277 -9.52 -14.40 -11.57
CA ALA A 277 -9.69 -13.13 -12.25
C ALA A 277 -9.36 -13.22 -13.75
N TYR A 278 -10.32 -12.83 -14.58
CA TYR A 278 -10.16 -12.70 -16.03
C TYR A 278 -10.19 -11.23 -16.44
N THR A 279 -9.20 -10.80 -17.20
CA THR A 279 -9.08 -9.46 -17.78
C THR A 279 -8.94 -9.63 -19.29
N PRO A 280 -9.94 -9.24 -20.10
CA PRO A 280 -9.87 -9.41 -21.54
C PRO A 280 -8.80 -8.50 -22.16
N GLU A 281 -8.44 -8.83 -23.40
CA GLU A 281 -7.59 -8.01 -24.24
C GLU A 281 -8.26 -6.66 -24.52
N VAL A 282 -7.46 -5.61 -24.67
CA VAL A 282 -7.93 -4.28 -25.04
C VAL A 282 -7.08 -3.76 -26.20
N THR A 283 -7.73 -3.38 -27.30
CA THR A 283 -7.05 -2.73 -28.42
C THR A 283 -6.90 -1.23 -28.15
N PRO A 284 -5.68 -0.72 -27.89
CA PRO A 284 -5.47 0.70 -27.67
C PRO A 284 -5.60 1.48 -28.98
N THR A 285 -6.02 2.74 -28.88
CA THR A 285 -5.93 3.69 -29.99
C THR A 285 -4.47 4.06 -30.29
N GLN A 286 -4.20 4.60 -31.49
CA GLN A 286 -2.84 5.04 -31.85
C GLN A 286 -2.25 6.02 -30.83
N LEU A 287 -3.06 7.00 -30.38
CA LEU A 287 -2.65 7.97 -29.36
C LEU A 287 -2.27 7.27 -28.04
N GLN A 288 -3.05 6.27 -27.62
CA GLN A 288 -2.75 5.52 -26.40
C GLN A 288 -1.47 4.68 -26.52
N GLN A 289 -1.18 4.12 -27.70
CA GLN A 289 0.07 3.38 -27.93
C GLN A 289 1.29 4.28 -27.83
N VAL A 290 1.21 5.50 -28.39
CA VAL A 290 2.29 6.50 -28.32
C VAL A 290 2.53 6.94 -26.88
N VAL A 291 1.46 7.23 -26.13
CA VAL A 291 1.56 7.83 -24.79
C VAL A 291 1.84 6.81 -23.67
N PHE A 292 1.27 5.61 -23.76
CA PHE A 292 1.34 4.60 -22.69
C PHE A 292 2.18 3.36 -23.04
N GLY A 293 2.63 3.25 -24.30
CA GLY A 293 3.30 2.05 -24.81
C GLY A 293 2.35 0.86 -25.01
N SER A 294 2.92 -0.25 -25.50
CA SER A 294 2.17 -1.46 -25.89
C SER A 294 2.19 -2.61 -24.87
N ARG A 295 2.98 -2.49 -23.78
CA ARG A 295 3.34 -3.65 -22.94
C ARG A 295 2.25 -4.15 -21.98
N ALA A 296 1.13 -3.44 -21.81
CA ALA A 296 0.11 -3.76 -20.80
C ALA A 296 -1.27 -4.11 -21.40
N LEU A 297 -1.32 -4.79 -22.55
CA LEU A 297 -2.55 -4.94 -23.34
C LEU A 297 -3.04 -6.37 -23.51
N GLN A 298 -2.18 -7.34 -23.20
CA GLN A 298 -2.53 -8.76 -23.30
C GLN A 298 -3.67 -9.12 -22.33
N PRO A 299 -4.52 -10.08 -22.73
CA PRO A 299 -5.48 -10.66 -21.81
C PRO A 299 -4.73 -11.30 -20.64
N ARG A 300 -5.39 -11.40 -19.49
CA ARG A 300 -4.88 -12.11 -18.32
C ARG A 300 -5.95 -13.03 -17.78
N ASN A 301 -5.54 -14.21 -17.36
CA ASN A 301 -6.42 -15.18 -16.76
C ASN A 301 -5.72 -15.77 -15.55
N GLU A 302 -5.95 -15.19 -14.38
CA GLU A 302 -5.18 -15.48 -13.18
C GLU A 302 -6.01 -16.31 -12.19
N LEU A 303 -5.42 -17.40 -11.69
CA LEU A 303 -5.89 -18.12 -10.50
C LEU A 303 -4.88 -17.94 -9.38
N ARG A 304 -5.34 -17.41 -8.25
CA ARG A 304 -4.56 -17.26 -7.03
C ARG A 304 -5.07 -18.21 -5.96
N ILE A 305 -4.15 -18.96 -5.36
CA ILE A 305 -4.46 -19.93 -4.31
C ILE A 305 -3.70 -19.53 -3.05
N GLY A 306 -4.41 -19.42 -1.94
CA GLY A 306 -3.85 -19.10 -0.62
C GLY A 306 -4.28 -20.12 0.43
N LEU A 307 -3.45 -20.26 1.47
CA LEU A 307 -3.70 -21.21 2.56
C LEU A 307 -3.32 -20.61 3.91
N THR A 308 -4.24 -20.69 4.86
CA THR A 308 -3.97 -20.40 6.27
C THR A 308 -4.39 -21.58 7.14
N GLN A 309 -3.56 -21.93 8.11
CA GLN A 309 -3.80 -23.00 9.06
C GLN A 309 -3.65 -22.48 10.49
N THR A 310 -4.51 -22.95 11.39
CA THR A 310 -4.43 -22.61 12.81
C THR A 310 -4.79 -23.83 13.65
N PHE A 311 -3.92 -24.18 14.59
CA PHE A 311 -4.13 -25.21 15.59
C PHE A 311 -4.36 -24.52 16.93
N GLU A 312 -5.54 -24.69 17.49
CA GLU A 312 -5.92 -24.17 18.80
C GLU A 312 -6.22 -25.34 19.74
N ALA A 313 -5.83 -25.21 21.01
CA ALA A 313 -6.16 -26.19 22.03
C ALA A 313 -7.06 -25.61 23.10
N LYS A 314 -7.97 -26.44 23.61
CA LYS A 314 -8.71 -26.18 24.84
C LYS A 314 -7.90 -26.76 26.00
N LEU A 315 -7.59 -25.96 27.01
CA LEU A 315 -6.95 -26.42 28.25
C LEU A 315 -7.93 -27.29 29.05
N LYS A 316 -7.42 -28.37 29.66
CA LYS A 316 -8.14 -29.12 30.69
C LYS A 316 -8.32 -28.22 31.90
N GLU A 317 -9.53 -28.21 32.45
CA GLU A 317 -9.76 -27.61 33.75
C GLU A 317 -8.97 -28.43 34.79
N PRO A 318 -8.25 -27.78 35.72
CA PRO A 318 -7.65 -28.50 36.84
C PRO A 318 -8.78 -29.16 37.63
N GLU A 319 -8.67 -30.46 37.90
CA GLU A 319 -9.52 -31.10 38.88
C GLU A 319 -9.25 -30.42 40.22
N ASP A 320 -10.23 -29.68 40.75
CA ASP A 320 -10.19 -29.08 42.08
C ASP A 320 -9.93 -30.17 43.12
N THR A 321 -8.64 -30.39 43.41
CA THR A 321 -8.19 -31.37 44.39
C THR A 321 -7.65 -30.61 45.59
N THR A 322 -8.58 -30.08 46.41
CA THR A 322 -8.50 -29.74 47.85
C THR A 322 -9.77 -28.94 48.19
N ALA A 323 -10.52 -29.11 49.28
CA ALA A 323 -10.50 -30.02 50.41
C ALA A 323 -11.91 -29.99 51.03
N THR A 324 -12.26 -31.02 51.79
CA THR A 324 -13.37 -31.05 52.75
C THR A 324 -13.37 -29.78 53.63
N GLY A 325 -14.24 -28.82 53.30
CA GLY A 325 -14.72 -27.76 54.19
C GLY A 325 -16.16 -28.08 54.60
N PRO A 326 -16.59 -27.75 55.83
CA PRO A 326 -17.84 -28.24 56.38
C PRO A 326 -19.05 -27.80 55.56
N THR A 327 -20.00 -28.72 55.43
CA THR A 327 -21.27 -28.59 54.71
C THR A 327 -22.03 -27.34 55.15
N GLN A 328 -22.11 -26.34 54.28
CA GLN A 328 -23.09 -25.26 54.39
C GLN A 328 -24.23 -25.55 53.40
N PRO A 329 -25.50 -25.64 53.85
CA PRO A 329 -26.61 -26.02 52.99
C PRO A 329 -26.94 -24.95 51.96
N ASP A 330 -27.26 -25.47 50.79
CA ASP A 330 -27.57 -24.86 49.51
C ASP A 330 -28.72 -23.86 49.55
N THR A 331 -28.50 -22.63 49.06
CA THR A 331 -29.57 -21.71 48.63
C THR A 331 -29.03 -20.74 47.58
N ALA A 332 -28.77 -21.23 46.36
CA ALA A 332 -28.74 -20.36 45.18
C ALA A 332 -29.00 -21.17 43.89
N THR A 333 -30.27 -21.35 43.54
CA THR A 333 -30.72 -21.81 42.22
C THR A 333 -30.49 -20.68 41.21
N GLY A 334 -29.30 -20.64 40.63
CA GLY A 334 -28.97 -19.81 39.46
C GLY A 334 -28.15 -20.63 38.47
N PRO A 335 -28.33 -20.44 37.14
CA PRO A 335 -27.55 -21.19 36.17
C PRO A 335 -26.06 -20.85 36.31
N ARG A 336 -25.26 -21.81 36.79
CA ARG A 336 -23.80 -21.71 36.79
C ARG A 336 -23.35 -21.63 35.33
N ARG A 337 -22.80 -20.47 34.95
CA ARG A 337 -22.14 -20.28 33.66
C ARG A 337 -20.96 -21.25 33.62
N GLN A 338 -21.02 -22.28 32.77
CA GLN A 338 -19.86 -23.14 32.52
C GLN A 338 -18.68 -22.24 32.14
N GLU A 339 -17.63 -22.27 32.94
CA GLU A 339 -16.41 -21.53 32.63
C GLU A 339 -15.92 -22.01 31.27
N THR A 340 -15.80 -21.08 30.33
CA THR A 340 -15.41 -21.42 28.97
C THR A 340 -13.91 -21.71 29.00
N GLY A 341 -13.53 -22.98 29.09
CA GLY A 341 -12.14 -23.43 29.17
C GLY A 341 -11.20 -22.62 28.27
N GLN A 342 -10.09 -22.17 28.84
CA GLN A 342 -9.15 -21.26 28.20
C GLN A 342 -8.59 -21.87 26.90
N LYS A 343 -8.68 -21.12 25.80
CA LYS A 343 -8.16 -21.52 24.48
C LYS A 343 -6.76 -20.95 24.28
N VAL A 344 -5.85 -21.76 23.75
CA VAL A 344 -4.46 -21.37 23.44
C VAL A 344 -4.17 -21.66 21.98
N ASN A 345 -3.57 -20.70 21.26
CA ASN A 345 -3.09 -20.91 19.90
C ASN A 345 -1.76 -21.70 19.96
N LEU A 346 -1.82 -22.97 19.56
CA LEU A 346 -0.65 -23.84 19.52
C LEU A 346 0.27 -23.46 18.36
N LEU A 347 -0.31 -23.22 17.19
CA LEU A 347 0.43 -22.97 15.96
C LEU A 347 -0.46 -22.28 14.94
N SER A 348 -0.01 -21.18 14.37
CA SER A 348 -0.60 -20.58 13.17
C SER A 348 0.42 -20.58 12.05
N LEU A 349 0.06 -21.17 10.92
CA LEU A 349 0.84 -21.16 9.68
C LEU A 349 0.07 -20.35 8.63
N ARG A 350 0.73 -19.34 8.05
CA ARG A 350 0.21 -18.55 6.94
C ARG A 350 1.17 -18.68 5.76
N THR A 351 0.67 -19.18 4.64
CA THR A 351 1.43 -19.29 3.40
C THR A 351 0.96 -18.18 2.47
N SER A 352 1.91 -17.47 1.86
CA SER A 352 1.62 -16.52 0.78
C SER A 352 0.93 -17.21 -0.39
N SER A 353 0.17 -16.45 -1.16
CA SER A 353 -0.61 -17.01 -2.25
C SER A 353 0.26 -17.28 -3.47
N VAL A 354 0.04 -18.41 -4.14
CA VAL A 354 0.62 -18.72 -5.44
C VAL A 354 -0.35 -18.25 -6.53
N THR A 355 0.14 -17.48 -7.50
CA THR A 355 -0.63 -17.00 -8.65
C THR A 355 -0.16 -17.70 -9.92
N TYR A 356 -1.13 -18.15 -10.71
CA TYR A 356 -0.93 -18.78 -12.02
C TYR A 356 -1.69 -17.98 -13.09
N ASP A 357 -1.02 -17.51 -14.13
CA ASP A 357 -1.63 -16.88 -15.30
C ASP A 357 -1.67 -17.88 -16.47
N PHE A 358 -2.88 -18.28 -16.84
CA PHE A 358 -3.11 -19.22 -17.93
C PHE A 358 -2.74 -18.64 -19.29
N VAL A 359 -2.77 -17.31 -19.47
CA VAL A 359 -2.39 -16.69 -20.75
C VAL A 359 -0.88 -16.73 -20.94
N GLU A 360 -0.12 -16.47 -19.87
CA GLU A 360 1.34 -16.54 -19.91
C GLU A 360 1.82 -17.95 -20.30
N ALA A 361 1.30 -18.98 -19.60
CA ALA A 361 1.62 -20.38 -19.88
C ALA A 361 1.31 -20.81 -21.32
N ASP A 362 0.19 -20.33 -21.88
CA ASP A 362 -0.19 -20.62 -23.26
C ASP A 362 0.70 -19.87 -24.26
N SER A 363 1.10 -18.64 -23.93
CA SER A 363 1.91 -17.79 -24.81
C SER A 363 3.36 -18.27 -24.97
N THR A 364 3.95 -18.85 -23.93
CA THR A 364 5.30 -19.43 -23.98
C THR A 364 5.29 -20.91 -24.36
N GLY A 365 4.12 -21.55 -24.32
CA GLY A 365 3.96 -23.00 -24.51
C GLY A 365 4.45 -23.85 -23.34
N ASN A 366 4.87 -23.23 -22.23
CA ASN A 366 5.42 -23.91 -21.05
C ASN A 366 4.55 -23.65 -19.81
N TRP A 367 4.10 -24.73 -19.17
CA TRP A 367 3.22 -24.62 -18.00
C TRP A 367 3.86 -23.90 -16.80
N VAL A 368 5.19 -23.98 -16.65
CA VAL A 368 5.94 -23.38 -15.52
C VAL A 368 5.93 -21.86 -15.60
N ASP A 369 5.93 -21.29 -16.81
CA ASP A 369 5.97 -19.84 -17.02
C ASP A 369 4.68 -19.15 -16.57
N GLY A 370 3.57 -19.90 -16.52
CA GLY A 370 2.31 -19.43 -15.93
C GLY A 370 2.42 -19.04 -14.46
N PHE A 371 3.38 -19.58 -13.69
CA PHE A 371 3.57 -19.13 -12.31
C PHE A 371 4.22 -17.75 -12.27
N THR A 372 3.38 -16.74 -12.05
CA THR A 372 3.83 -15.34 -11.88
C THR A 372 4.40 -15.08 -10.49
N THR A 373 4.11 -15.96 -9.52
CA THR A 373 4.69 -15.90 -8.18
C THR A 373 6.00 -16.65 -8.14
N THR A 374 7.12 -15.95 -7.91
CA THR A 374 8.46 -16.56 -7.86
C THR A 374 8.96 -16.84 -6.45
N ARG A 375 8.38 -16.20 -5.42
CA ARG A 375 8.76 -16.38 -4.01
C ARG A 375 7.55 -16.78 -3.17
N LEU A 376 7.74 -17.80 -2.33
CA LEU A 376 6.77 -18.31 -1.38
C LEU A 376 7.24 -18.04 0.06
N SER A 377 6.54 -17.13 0.74
CA SER A 377 6.72 -16.90 2.17
C SER A 377 5.77 -17.74 3.02
N ASN A 378 6.29 -18.24 4.14
CA ASN A 378 5.56 -18.97 5.18
C ASN A 378 5.83 -18.33 6.54
N GLN A 379 4.78 -17.84 7.20
CA GLN A 379 4.85 -17.28 8.54
C GLN A 379 4.27 -18.27 9.54
N ILE A 380 5.09 -18.68 10.51
CA ILE A 380 4.75 -19.57 11.60
C ILE A 380 4.75 -18.78 12.90
N SER A 381 3.71 -18.93 13.72
CA SER A 381 3.62 -18.27 15.03
C SER A 381 2.97 -19.18 16.07
N SER A 382 3.32 -18.98 17.35
CA SER A 382 2.76 -19.76 18.46
C SER A 382 2.68 -18.93 19.75
N ASP A 383 1.51 -18.97 20.39
CA ASP A 383 1.34 -18.38 21.73
C ASP A 383 1.76 -19.37 22.82
N TYR A 384 1.62 -20.67 22.55
CA TYR A 384 2.09 -21.74 23.44
C TYR A 384 3.61 -21.67 23.63
N LEU A 385 4.36 -21.52 22.54
CA LEU A 385 5.79 -21.22 22.56
C LEU A 385 5.99 -19.71 22.63
N ARG A 386 5.64 -19.10 23.77
CA ARG A 386 5.64 -17.64 24.08
C ARG A 386 6.40 -16.77 23.05
N GLY A 387 5.65 -16.23 22.09
CA GLY A 387 6.16 -15.26 21.11
C GLY A 387 7.13 -15.84 20.08
N LEU A 388 7.03 -17.14 19.79
CA LEU A 388 7.66 -17.76 18.63
C LEU A 388 7.06 -17.13 17.37
N SER A 389 7.95 -16.63 16.51
CA SER A 389 7.61 -16.14 15.19
C SER A 389 8.75 -16.49 14.23
N VAL A 390 8.44 -17.31 13.23
CA VAL A 390 9.37 -17.75 12.19
C VAL A 390 8.82 -17.35 10.83
N SER A 391 9.61 -16.64 10.04
CA SER A 391 9.32 -16.35 8.63
C SER A 391 10.30 -17.14 7.78
N LEU A 392 9.78 -17.94 6.86
CA LEU A 392 10.57 -18.69 5.88
C LEU A 392 10.23 -18.17 4.50
N ASP A 393 11.23 -17.90 3.68
CA ASP A 393 11.05 -17.52 2.29
C ASP A 393 11.73 -18.53 1.39
N HIS A 394 10.98 -19.01 0.40
CA HIS A 394 11.48 -19.91 -0.63
C HIS A 394 11.42 -19.22 -1.97
N GLU A 395 12.47 -19.32 -2.76
CA GLU A 395 12.40 -19.08 -4.20
C GLU A 395 11.89 -20.35 -4.86
N LEU A 396 10.87 -20.24 -5.70
CA LEU A 396 10.17 -21.38 -6.27
C LEU A 396 10.86 -21.95 -7.51
N PHE A 397 11.63 -21.12 -8.20
CA PHE A 397 12.18 -21.44 -9.50
C PHE A 397 13.67 -21.15 -9.57
N ASP A 398 14.37 -21.95 -10.34
CA ASP A 398 15.73 -21.70 -10.79
C ASP A 398 15.70 -21.40 -12.30
N GLU A 399 16.64 -20.57 -12.76
CA GLU A 399 16.77 -20.18 -14.17
C GLU A 399 17.99 -20.88 -14.77
N VAL A 400 17.74 -21.77 -15.73
CA VAL A 400 18.80 -22.54 -16.40
C VAL A 400 19.00 -21.97 -17.79
N ASP A 401 20.23 -21.56 -18.10
CA ASP A 401 20.60 -21.17 -19.46
C ASP A 401 20.74 -22.42 -20.34
N THR A 402 19.91 -22.52 -21.38
CA THR A 402 19.90 -23.65 -22.32
C THR A 402 20.72 -23.37 -23.57
N GLY A 403 21.33 -22.18 -23.68
CA GLY A 403 22.06 -21.72 -24.87
C GLY A 403 21.16 -21.17 -25.98
N GLU A 404 19.86 -21.49 -25.98
CA GLU A 404 18.82 -20.89 -26.82
C GLU A 404 17.94 -19.88 -26.06
N GLY A 405 18.13 -19.78 -24.74
CA GLY A 405 17.45 -18.86 -23.83
C GLY A 405 17.57 -19.32 -22.37
N THR A 406 16.91 -18.60 -21.46
CA THR A 406 16.74 -19.03 -20.06
C THR A 406 15.43 -19.80 -19.91
N GLU A 407 15.52 -21.05 -19.43
CA GLU A 407 14.38 -21.89 -19.10
C GLU A 407 14.14 -21.88 -17.58
N ARG A 408 12.88 -21.73 -17.19
CA ARG A 408 12.49 -21.76 -15.78
C ARG A 408 12.16 -23.17 -15.33
N LYS A 409 12.80 -23.63 -14.25
CA LYS A 409 12.55 -24.93 -13.64
C LYS A 409 12.01 -24.77 -12.22
N LEU A 410 10.98 -25.53 -11.87
CA LEU A 410 10.47 -25.58 -10.50
C LEU A 410 11.49 -26.32 -9.61
N ASP A 411 12.22 -25.56 -8.81
CA ASP A 411 13.19 -26.07 -7.84
C ASP A 411 13.12 -25.22 -6.56
N PRO A 412 12.11 -25.44 -5.70
CA PRO A 412 11.89 -24.61 -4.55
C PRO A 412 13.03 -24.73 -3.54
N HIS A 413 13.73 -23.63 -3.29
CA HIS A 413 14.83 -23.60 -2.34
C HIS A 413 14.66 -22.46 -1.34
N LEU A 414 15.14 -22.70 -0.12
CA LEU A 414 15.02 -21.76 0.98
C LEU A 414 16.01 -20.60 0.79
N SER A 415 15.50 -19.39 0.59
CA SER A 415 16.32 -18.19 0.39
C SER A 415 16.55 -17.41 1.68
N GLN A 416 15.58 -17.40 2.59
CA GLN A 416 15.70 -16.68 3.87
C GLN A 416 14.93 -17.34 5.01
N VAL A 417 15.52 -17.28 6.21
CA VAL A 417 14.86 -17.65 7.47
C VAL A 417 15.04 -16.53 8.47
N ASN A 418 13.92 -16.01 8.99
CA ASN A 418 13.92 -15.09 10.12
C ASN A 418 13.26 -15.80 11.31
N PHE A 419 14.00 -15.93 12.41
CA PHE A 419 13.52 -16.57 13.62
C PHE A 419 13.53 -15.57 14.78
N SER A 420 12.45 -15.52 15.54
CA SER A 420 12.32 -14.68 16.73
C SER A 420 11.56 -15.43 17.83
N LEU A 421 12.01 -15.27 19.07
CA LEU A 421 11.39 -15.88 20.25
C LEU A 421 11.54 -14.93 21.44
N SER A 422 10.43 -14.60 22.11
CA SER A 422 10.47 -13.80 23.33
C SER A 422 10.53 -14.69 24.57
N MET A 423 11.66 -14.73 25.26
CA MET A 423 11.81 -15.46 26.51
C MET A 423 11.58 -14.53 27.72
N GLY A 424 10.48 -14.72 28.45
CA GLY A 424 10.26 -14.11 29.77
C GLY A 424 10.49 -15.12 30.90
N SER A 425 10.68 -14.69 32.15
CA SER A 425 11.05 -15.52 33.31
C SER A 425 10.03 -16.58 33.78
N ARG A 426 9.04 -16.95 32.95
CA ARG A 426 8.01 -17.99 33.21
C ARG A 426 7.74 -18.90 31.99
N THR A 427 8.76 -19.19 31.18
CA THR A 427 8.61 -20.00 29.95
C THR A 427 8.39 -21.49 30.26
N ALA A 428 7.37 -22.09 29.65
CA ALA A 428 6.98 -23.51 29.80
C ALA A 428 8.00 -24.52 29.21
N LEU A 429 9.06 -24.03 28.56
CA LEU A 429 10.20 -24.85 28.12
C LEU A 429 10.87 -25.58 29.30
N PHE A 430 10.84 -24.98 30.50
CA PHE A 430 11.33 -25.62 31.73
C PHE A 430 10.38 -26.68 32.31
N SER A 431 9.07 -26.61 32.06
CA SER A 431 8.13 -27.67 32.49
C SER A 431 8.21 -28.93 31.61
N TRP A 432 8.58 -28.80 30.34
CA TRP A 432 8.75 -29.95 29.44
C TRP A 432 10.08 -30.69 29.69
N LEU A 433 11.19 -29.97 29.90
CA LEU A 433 12.47 -30.57 30.28
C LEU A 433 12.47 -31.12 31.71
N GLY A 434 11.66 -30.56 32.61
CA GLY A 434 11.50 -31.05 33.99
C GLY A 434 10.78 -32.40 34.09
N GLY A 435 9.85 -32.72 33.18
CA GLY A 435 9.09 -34.00 33.20
C GLY A 435 9.76 -35.15 32.44
N LEU A 436 10.86 -34.90 31.72
CA LEU A 436 11.70 -35.94 31.10
C LEU A 436 12.90 -36.33 31.98
N LEU A 437 13.16 -35.56 33.05
CA LEU A 437 14.23 -35.80 34.03
C LEU A 437 13.69 -35.93 35.47
N GLY A 438 12.39 -36.16 35.64
CA GLY A 438 11.74 -36.36 36.94
C GLY A 438 10.37 -37.00 36.80
#